data_AF-A0A0F9SCB6-F1
#
_entry.id   AF-A0A0F9SCB6-F1
#
_cell.length_a   1.000
_cell.length_b   1.000
_cell.length_c   1.000
_cell.angle_alpha   90.00
_cell.angle_beta   90.00
_cell.angle_gamma   90.00
#
_symmetry.space_group_name_H-M   'P 1'
#
loop_
_entity.id
_entity.type
_entity.pdbx_description
1 polymer ?
#
loop_
_entity_poly.entity_id
_entity_poly.type
_entity_poly.pdbx_seq_one_letter_code
_entity_poly.pdbx_strand_id
1 'polypeptide(L)' 'MNQPEIKDAVELLRRYKTQKSWTNAQLATSMTTLGWTWTEVFIAALFRGTMKPSEEQCEYIKRYLLSRYYVETLV' A
#
# COMPACT_ATOMS: atom_id res chain seq x y z
N MET A 1 -25.89 -2.04 3.80
CA MET A 1 -24.85 -1.20 4.42
C MET A 1 -23.76 -1.02 3.39
N ASN A 2 -23.72 0.14 2.72
CA ASN A 2 -22.67 0.44 1.74
C ASN A 2 -21.47 0.97 2.51
N GLN A 3 -20.52 0.09 2.83
CA GLN A 3 -19.19 0.53 3.20
C GLN A 3 -18.69 1.40 2.04
N PRO A 4 -18.16 2.61 2.27
CA PRO A 4 -17.58 3.39 1.20
C PRO A 4 -16.50 2.52 0.56
N GLU A 5 -16.73 2.10 -0.69
CA GLU A 5 -15.75 1.32 -1.44
C GLU A 5 -14.42 2.07 -1.36
N ILE A 6 -13.39 1.38 -0.87
CA ILE A 6 -12.01 1.84 -0.96
C ILE A 6 -11.72 1.99 -2.45
N LYS A 7 -12.06 3.16 -3.01
CA LYS A 7 -12.07 3.39 -4.46
C LYS A 7 -10.68 3.45 -5.08
N ASP A 8 -9.61 3.41 -4.28
CA ASP A 8 -8.30 2.99 -4.75
C ASP A 8 -7.39 2.64 -3.56
N ALA A 9 -7.16 1.34 -3.31
CA ALA A 9 -6.16 0.89 -2.33
C ALA A 9 -4.78 1.53 -2.64
N VAL A 10 -4.49 1.74 -3.93
CA VAL A 10 -3.31 2.44 -4.43
C VAL A 10 -3.26 3.91 -3.99
N GLU A 11 -4.39 4.61 -3.97
CA GLU A 11 -4.46 6.01 -3.55
C GLU A 11 -4.24 6.14 -2.03
N LEU A 12 -4.83 5.24 -1.23
CA LEU A 12 -4.56 5.19 0.21
C LEU A 12 -3.07 4.92 0.48
N LEU A 13 -2.47 3.98 -0.28
CA LEU A 13 -1.06 3.68 -0.18
C LEU A 13 -0.17 4.88 -0.55
N ARG A 14 -0.55 5.63 -1.58
CA ARG A 14 0.13 6.87 -1.99
C ARG A 14 0.07 7.92 -0.87
N ARG A 15 -1.08 8.12 -0.24
CA ARG A 15 -1.24 9.06 0.88
C ARG A 15 -0.38 8.65 2.07
N TYR A 16 -0.37 7.36 2.43
CA TYR A 16 0.48 6.85 3.50
C TYR A 16 1.96 7.11 3.24
N LYS A 17 2.44 6.83 2.01
CA LYS A 17 3.82 7.14 1.60
C LYS A 17 4.15 8.62 1.77
N THR A 18 3.25 9.51 1.33
CA THR A 18 3.42 10.97 1.46
C THR A 18 3.46 11.39 2.92
N GLN A 19 2.54 10.88 3.75
CA GLN A 19 2.49 11.17 5.19
C GLN A 19 3.79 10.77 5.90
N LYS A 20 4.39 9.64 5.52
CA LYS A 20 5.66 9.17 6.08
C LYS A 20 6.90 9.82 5.46
N SER A 21 6.74 10.66 4.44
CA SER A 21 7.85 11.20 3.65
C SER A 21 8.78 10.11 3.09
N TRP A 22 8.22 8.96 2.72
CA TRP A 22 8.99 7.82 2.22
C TRP A 22 9.23 7.89 0.72
N THR A 23 10.37 7.35 0.30
CA THR A 23 10.67 6.99 -1.09
C THR A 23 9.87 5.76 -1.52
N ASN A 24 9.81 5.49 -2.83
CA ASN A 24 9.19 4.26 -3.34
C ASN A 24 9.95 3.01 -2.87
N ALA A 25 11.29 3.08 -2.79
CA ALA A 25 12.12 2.00 -2.26
C ALA A 25 11.80 1.69 -0.79
N GLN A 26 11.71 2.70 0.07
CA GLN A 26 11.35 2.51 1.48
C GLN A 26 9.97 1.89 1.67
N LEU A 27 8.98 2.35 0.88
CA LEU A 27 7.65 1.75 0.90
C LEU A 27 7.68 0.28 0.45
N ALA A 28 8.36 0.00 -0.66
CA ALA A 28 8.51 -1.35 -1.20
C ALA A 28 9.16 -2.30 -0.20
N THR A 29 10.24 -1.87 0.47
CA THR A 29 10.88 -2.63 1.55
C THR A 29 9.91 -2.87 2.71
N SER A 30 9.18 -1.84 3.16
CA SER A 30 8.24 -2.01 4.28
C SER A 30 7.06 -2.93 3.95
N MET A 31 6.65 -3.01 2.69
CA MET A 31 5.58 -3.87 2.23
C MET A 31 6.03 -5.28 1.89
N THR A 32 7.34 -5.54 1.80
CA THR A 32 7.84 -6.87 1.48
C THR A 32 7.67 -7.80 2.68
N THR A 33 6.97 -8.91 2.49
CA THR A 33 6.74 -9.96 3.49
C THR A 33 7.24 -11.29 2.95
N LEU A 34 7.38 -12.30 3.83
CA LEU A 34 7.69 -13.67 3.42
C LEU A 34 6.70 -14.12 2.33
N GLY A 35 7.23 -14.49 1.16
CA GLY A 35 6.45 -14.97 0.01
C GLY A 35 6.02 -13.90 -1.00
N TRP A 36 6.19 -12.60 -0.74
CA TRP A 36 5.87 -11.55 -1.71
C TRP A 36 6.83 -10.36 -1.63
N THR A 37 7.58 -10.12 -2.71
CA THR A 37 8.49 -8.96 -2.81
C THR A 37 7.81 -7.81 -3.55
N TRP A 38 7.66 -6.68 -2.87
CA TRP A 38 7.30 -5.41 -3.49
C TRP A 38 8.59 -4.72 -3.93
N THR A 39 8.67 -4.27 -5.18
CA THR A 39 9.85 -3.54 -5.69
C THR A 39 9.54 -2.07 -5.88
N GLU A 40 10.58 -1.23 -5.86
CA GLU A 40 10.44 0.19 -6.14
C GLU A 40 9.76 0.44 -7.51
N VAL A 41 10.16 -0.33 -8.53
CA VAL A 41 9.61 -0.24 -9.88
C VAL A 41 8.13 -0.60 -9.90
N PHE A 42 7.74 -1.63 -9.16
CA PHE A 42 6.34 -2.04 -9.03
C PHE A 42 5.49 -0.95 -8.38
N ILE A 43 5.96 -0.37 -7.27
CA ILE A 43 5.31 0.76 -6.60
C ILE A 43 5.17 1.97 -7.55
N ALA A 44 6.23 2.29 -8.30
CA ALA A 44 6.21 3.37 -9.28
C ALA A 44 5.22 3.12 -10.43
N ALA A 45 5.07 1.86 -10.88
CA ALA A 45 4.11 1.49 -11.92
C ALA A 45 2.65 1.57 -11.43
N LEU A 46 2.39 1.11 -10.20
CA LEU A 46 1.09 1.25 -9.54
C LEU A 46 0.70 2.72 -9.42
N PHE A 47 1.60 3.56 -8.91
CA PHE A 47 1.30 4.99 -8.73
C PHE A 47 1.21 5.77 -10.04
N ARG A 48 1.77 5.27 -11.15
CA ARG A 48 1.56 5.86 -12.48
C ARG A 48 0.30 5.33 -13.18
N GLY A 49 -0.37 4.33 -12.61
CA GLY A 49 -1.51 3.66 -13.24
C GLY A 49 -1.13 2.81 -14.46
N THR A 50 0.17 2.61 -14.74
CA THR A 50 0.66 1.76 -15.83
C THR A 50 0.58 0.27 -15.47
N MET A 51 0.29 -0.03 -14.21
CA MET A 51 0.02 -1.37 -13.70
C MET A 51 -1.23 -1.32 -12.82
N LYS A 52 -2.13 -2.28 -13.03
CA LYS A 52 -3.28 -2.50 -12.14
C LYS A 52 -2.95 -3.63 -11.17
N PRO A 53 -3.15 -3.43 -9.86
CA PRO A 53 -2.98 -4.50 -8.90
C PRO A 53 -4.04 -5.59 -9.10
N SER A 54 -3.68 -6.85 -8.83
CA SER A 54 -4.66 -7.94 -8.70
C SER A 54 -5.55 -7.72 -7.48
N GLU A 55 -6.66 -8.47 -7.39
CA GLU A 55 -7.54 -8.42 -6.21
C GLU A 55 -6.80 -8.79 -4.91
N GLU A 56 -5.95 -9.82 -4.96
CA GLU A 56 -5.09 -10.21 -3.84
C GLU A 56 -4.13 -9.10 -3.41
N GLN A 57 -3.52 -8.40 -4.38
CA GLN A 57 -2.63 -7.27 -4.10
C GLN A 57 -3.39 -6.08 -3.51
N CYS A 58 -4.62 -5.82 -3.96
CA CYS A 58 -5.48 -4.81 -3.37
C CYS A 58 -5.81 -5.14 -1.90
N GLU A 59 -6.18 -6.38 -1.61
CA GLU A 59 -6.44 -6.84 -0.25
C GLU A 59 -5.19 -6.77 0.63
N TYR A 60 -4.03 -7.14 0.08
CA TYR A 60 -2.76 -7.00 0.76
C TYR A 60 -2.47 -5.54 1.15
N ILE A 61 -2.63 -4.60 0.21
CA ILE A 61 -2.42 -3.17 0.46
C ILE A 61 -3.32 -2.68 1.59
N LYS A 62 -4.61 -3.06 1.58
CA LYS A 62 -5.56 -2.68 2.65
C LYS A 62 -5.14 -3.23 4.01
N ARG A 63 -4.76 -4.51 4.08
CA ARG A 63 -4.31 -5.17 5.32
C ARG A 63 -3.03 -4.56 5.86
N TYR A 64 -2.07 -4.29 4.98
CA TYR A 64 -0.82 -3.59 5.32
C TYR A 64 -1.13 -2.25 5.98
N LEU A 65 -1.95 -1.41 5.33
CA LEU A 65 -2.32 -0.09 5.86
C LEU A 65 -3.05 -0.18 7.21
N LEU A 66 -4.04 -1.09 7.33
CA LEU A 66 -4.77 -1.30 8.58
C LEU A 66 -3.83 -1.71 9.74
N SER A 67 -2.89 -2.61 9.47
CA SER A 67 -1.91 -3.05 10.46
C SER A 67 -1.02 -1.89 10.92
N ARG A 68 -0.56 -1.03 10.00
CA ARG A 68 0.25 0.15 10.36
C ARG A 68 -0.53 1.16 11.17
N TYR A 69 -1.79 1.44 10.82
CA TYR A 69 -2.63 2.31 11.65
C TYR A 69 -2.80 1.77 13.06
N TYR A 70 -3.14 0.48 13.21
CA TYR A 70 -3.36 -0.13 14.52
C TYR A 70 -2.09 -0.07 15.40
N VAL A 71 -0.93 -0.42 14.83
CA VAL A 71 0.36 -0.34 15.52
C VAL A 71 0.69 1.10 15.91
N GLU A 72 0.47 2.07 15.02
CA GLU A 72 0.82 3.47 15.28
C GLU A 72 -0.13 4.17 16.27
N THR A 73 -1.35 3.66 16.46
CA THR A 73 -2.31 4.22 17.43
C THR A 73 -2.21 3.64 18.84
N LEU A 74 -1.54 2.50 19.00
CA LEU A 74 -1.39 1.81 20.29
C LEU A 74 -0.08 2.15 21.02
N VAL A 75 0.74 3.03 20.43
CA VAL A 75 2.05 3.46 20.95
C VAL A 75 2.02 4.92 21.32
#